data_AF-V9L9H1-F1
#
_entry.id   AF-V9L9H1-F1
#
_cell.length_a   1.000
_cell.length_b   1.000
_cell.length_c   1.000
_cell.angle_alpha   90.00
_cell.angle_beta   90.00
_cell.angle_gamma   90.00
#
_symmetry.space_group_name_H-M   'P 1'
#
loop_
_entity.id
_entity.type
_entity.pdbx_description
1 polymer ?
#
loop_
_entity_poly.entity_id
_entity_poly.type
_entity_poly.pdbx_seq_one_letter_code
_entity_poly.pdbx_strand_id
1 'polypeptide(L)'
;PGLTEKSSQIVEPWDRLFEILSIVAMRCEWQMDKGNRTCAEILHRMKDLCRYINSFDEENHRKYKNQVVYSTMLVFFKNAFYYVSNIQPSLFQASSPSNNQPPLILLDDLSNIYGDVEIDRSKHIHKRRKLADGREKTQSSDDEECSGKGRNRHIVMNKSDLPNSIDVLESFKTARESWELLHSLEALEKEFIRICMSWKTEMWLWLRIFITDMIIYQGQYRKAINSLHQLAVLQGAQQHALSQATLDQQRALIQMAACHFALGEYRMTCDKVLDVMCTVVPCLQETGKSQEEIPKAKSKFRR
;
A
#
# COMPACT_ATOMS: atom_id res chain seq x y z
N PRO A 1 -18.80 -14.46 26.62
CA PRO A 1 -19.43 -13.12 26.59
C PRO A 1 -18.53 -12.13 25.84
N GLY A 2 -18.86 -11.84 24.57
CA GLY A 2 -18.15 -10.83 23.78
C GLY A 2 -18.52 -9.42 24.24
N LEU A 3 -17.56 -8.49 24.16
CA LEU A 3 -17.84 -7.07 24.33
C LEU A 3 -18.90 -6.64 23.30
N THR A 4 -19.90 -5.87 23.74
CA THR A 4 -20.84 -5.22 22.82
C THR A 4 -20.09 -4.30 21.86
N GLU A 5 -20.58 -4.11 20.63
CA GLU A 5 -19.94 -3.26 19.61
C GLU A 5 -19.63 -1.84 20.11
N LYS A 6 -20.52 -1.28 20.95
CA LYS A 6 -20.31 0.01 21.62
C LYS A 6 -19.21 -0.01 22.69
N SER A 7 -19.04 -1.12 23.41
CA SER A 7 -17.95 -1.31 24.37
C SER A 7 -16.62 -1.72 23.73
N SER A 8 -16.62 -2.08 22.44
CA SER A 8 -15.42 -2.40 21.65
C SER A 8 -14.79 -1.17 21.00
N GLN A 9 -15.45 0.00 21.09
CA GLN A 9 -14.92 1.26 20.55
C GLN A 9 -13.89 1.84 21.53
N ILE A 10 -12.62 1.66 21.20
CA ILE A 10 -11.51 2.32 21.90
C ILE A 10 -11.25 3.65 21.18
N VAL A 11 -11.52 4.76 21.86
CA VAL A 11 -11.16 6.11 21.39
C VAL A 11 -9.64 6.22 21.38
N GLU A 12 -9.09 6.66 20.24
CA GLU A 12 -7.64 6.86 20.03
C GLU A 12 -6.80 5.64 20.44
N PRO A 13 -7.02 4.47 19.79
CA PRO A 13 -6.46 3.19 20.25
C PRO A 13 -4.93 3.21 20.22
N TRP A 14 -4.33 3.90 19.24
CA TRP A 14 -2.89 4.02 19.13
C TRP A 14 -2.29 4.86 20.26
N ASP A 15 -2.90 5.99 20.60
CA ASP A 15 -2.35 6.87 21.64
C ASP A 15 -2.43 6.20 23.02
N ARG A 16 -3.53 5.50 23.30
CA ARG A 16 -3.62 4.63 24.48
C ARG A 16 -2.56 3.53 24.49
N LEU A 17 -2.24 2.92 23.35
CA LEU A 17 -1.16 1.94 23.26
C LEU A 17 0.21 2.56 23.55
N PHE A 18 0.47 3.79 23.11
CA PHE A 18 1.72 4.52 23.43
C PHE A 18 1.80 4.92 24.91
N GLU A 19 0.68 5.25 25.55
CA GLU A 19 0.61 5.45 27.00
C GLU A 19 0.95 4.16 27.75
N ILE A 20 0.36 3.04 27.34
CA ILE A 20 0.67 1.71 27.92
C ILE A 20 2.14 1.37 27.69
N LEU A 21 2.68 1.60 26.49
CA LEU A 21 4.09 1.41 26.19
C LEU A 21 4.98 2.23 27.14
N SER A 22 4.61 3.47 27.43
CA SER A 22 5.35 4.33 28.35
C SER A 22 5.34 3.77 29.78
N ILE A 23 4.21 3.21 30.23
CA ILE A 23 4.09 2.54 31.53
C ILE A 23 4.94 1.26 31.57
N VAL A 24 4.87 0.43 30.53
CA VAL A 24 5.67 -0.79 30.40
C VAL A 24 7.16 -0.45 30.36
N ALA A 25 7.54 0.58 29.59
CA ALA A 25 8.90 1.07 29.50
C ALA A 25 9.45 1.47 30.86
N MET A 26 8.69 2.21 31.68
CA MET A 26 9.11 2.52 33.05
C MET A 26 9.32 1.27 33.90
N ARG A 27 8.40 0.29 33.81
CA ARG A 27 8.48 -0.97 34.59
C ARG A 27 9.64 -1.85 34.13
N CYS A 28 9.95 -1.82 32.86
CA CYS A 28 11.07 -2.55 32.26
C CYS A 28 12.35 -1.73 32.27
N GLU A 29 12.40 -0.58 32.97
CA GLU A 29 13.56 0.32 33.03
C GLU A 29 14.16 0.65 31.65
N TRP A 30 13.29 0.75 30.66
CA TRP A 30 13.65 1.21 29.33
C TRP A 30 13.91 2.70 29.40
N GLN A 31 14.92 3.15 28.65
CA GLN A 31 15.16 4.58 28.52
C GLN A 31 14.11 5.18 27.57
N MET A 32 12.92 5.47 28.08
CA MET A 32 11.87 6.22 27.40
C MET A 32 11.51 7.37 28.32
N ASP A 33 11.84 8.61 27.94
CA ASP A 33 11.48 9.77 28.76
C ASP A 33 9.96 9.94 28.72
N LYS A 34 9.36 10.47 29.81
CA LYS A 34 7.92 10.74 29.95
C LYS A 34 7.39 11.89 29.06
N GLY A 35 8.05 12.18 27.94
CA GLY A 35 7.67 13.25 27.02
C GLY A 35 6.87 12.75 25.82
N ASN A 36 6.08 13.65 25.22
CA ASN A 36 5.42 13.44 23.94
C ASN A 36 6.46 13.38 22.81
N ARG A 37 7.13 12.24 22.68
CA ARG A 37 8.03 11.98 21.55
C ARG A 37 7.21 11.65 20.32
N THR A 38 7.61 12.21 19.19
CA THR A 38 7.04 11.84 17.90
C THR A 38 7.43 10.41 17.53
N CYS A 39 6.66 9.77 16.66
CA CYS A 39 6.99 8.44 16.14
C CYS A 39 8.39 8.40 15.50
N ALA A 40 8.79 9.47 14.81
CA ALA A 40 10.10 9.60 14.19
C ALA A 40 11.24 9.63 15.22
N GLU A 41 11.07 10.36 16.33
CA GLU A 41 12.06 10.42 17.42
C GLU A 41 12.20 9.08 18.14
N ILE A 42 11.08 8.39 18.39
CA ILE A 42 11.09 7.04 18.98
C ILE A 42 11.87 6.10 18.06
N LEU A 43 11.56 6.09 16.76
CA LEU A 43 12.24 5.26 15.78
C LEU A 43 13.73 5.58 15.70
N HIS A 44 14.11 6.86 15.70
CA HIS A 44 15.52 7.27 15.68
C HIS A 44 16.28 6.70 16.88
N ARG A 45 15.71 6.82 18.09
CA ARG A 45 16.32 6.24 19.29
C ARG A 45 16.43 4.71 19.20
N MET A 46 15.43 4.02 18.65
CA MET A 46 15.48 2.57 18.49
C MET A 46 16.55 2.15 17.47
N LYS A 47 16.75 2.93 16.41
CA LYS A 47 17.86 2.73 15.46
C LYS A 47 19.21 2.85 16.17
N ASP A 48 19.39 3.90 16.98
CA ASP A 48 20.63 4.09 17.74
C ASP A 48 20.87 2.94 18.72
N LEU A 49 19.85 2.55 19.50
CA LEU A 49 19.96 1.43 20.44
C LEU A 49 20.28 0.10 19.74
N CYS A 50 19.66 -0.14 18.59
CA CYS A 50 19.89 -1.33 17.78
C CYS A 50 21.35 -1.43 17.31
N ARG A 51 22.01 -0.32 16.95
CA ARG A 51 23.44 -0.34 16.52
C ARG A 51 24.37 -0.94 17.57
N TYR A 52 24.07 -0.75 18.84
CA TYR A 52 24.90 -1.21 19.96
C TYR A 52 24.38 -2.49 20.60
N ILE A 53 23.27 -3.07 20.11
CA ILE A 53 22.56 -4.15 20.81
C ILE A 53 23.41 -5.40 21.04
N ASN A 54 24.29 -5.72 20.08
CA ASN A 54 25.17 -6.90 20.16
C ASN A 54 26.40 -6.66 21.05
N SER A 55 26.61 -5.44 21.56
CA SER A 55 27.73 -5.10 22.45
C SER A 55 27.39 -5.21 23.95
N PHE A 56 26.13 -5.46 24.28
CA PHE A 56 25.68 -5.61 25.66
C PHE A 56 25.90 -7.04 26.18
N ASP A 57 26.00 -7.18 27.50
CA ASP A 57 25.90 -8.48 28.17
C ASP A 57 24.52 -9.15 27.93
N GLU A 58 24.40 -10.44 28.23
CA GLU A 58 23.18 -11.23 27.97
C GLU A 58 21.89 -10.65 28.59
N GLU A 59 21.98 -10.02 29.76
CA GLU A 59 20.83 -9.47 30.47
C GLU A 59 20.34 -8.18 29.81
N ASN A 60 21.27 -7.25 29.58
CA ASN A 60 21.02 -5.99 28.90
C ASN A 60 20.65 -6.21 27.44
N HIS A 61 21.29 -7.17 26.77
CA HIS A 61 20.96 -7.57 25.40
C HIS A 61 19.48 -7.95 25.28
N ARG A 62 18.99 -8.83 26.16
CA ARG A 62 17.58 -9.25 26.18
C ARG A 62 16.63 -8.08 26.45
N LYS A 63 16.95 -7.22 27.42
CA LYS A 63 16.15 -6.05 27.81
C LYS A 63 16.03 -5.06 26.65
N TYR A 64 17.15 -4.66 26.04
CA TYR A 64 17.19 -3.70 24.94
C TYR A 64 16.63 -4.27 23.64
N LYS A 65 16.78 -5.58 23.39
CA LYS A 65 16.11 -6.25 22.28
C LYS A 65 14.61 -6.10 22.35
N ASN A 66 14.02 -6.42 23.50
CA ASN A 66 12.58 -6.28 23.70
C ASN A 66 12.15 -4.81 23.55
N GLN A 67 12.93 -3.87 24.09
CA GLN A 67 12.68 -2.43 23.92
C GLN A 67 12.62 -2.03 22.43
N VAL A 68 13.62 -2.45 21.64
CA VAL A 68 13.69 -2.15 20.21
C VAL A 68 12.49 -2.75 19.48
N VAL A 69 12.19 -4.04 19.70
CA VAL A 69 11.08 -4.73 19.02
C VAL A 69 9.74 -4.05 19.33
N TYR A 70 9.37 -3.93 20.61
CA TYR A 70 8.04 -3.44 20.98
C TYR A 70 7.81 -1.98 20.60
N SER A 71 8.81 -1.12 20.79
CA SER A 71 8.70 0.30 20.45
C SER A 71 8.62 0.48 18.93
N THR A 72 9.48 -0.20 18.17
CA THR A 72 9.49 -0.11 16.71
C THR A 72 8.24 -0.71 16.09
N MET A 73 7.73 -1.82 16.63
CA MET A 73 6.49 -2.45 16.18
C MET A 73 5.27 -1.53 16.35
N LEU A 74 5.17 -0.82 17.48
CA LEU A 74 4.07 0.13 17.68
C LEU A 74 4.16 1.34 16.75
N VAL A 75 5.36 1.88 16.55
CA VAL A 75 5.61 2.93 15.56
C VAL A 75 5.22 2.44 14.16
N PHE A 76 5.65 1.23 13.78
CA PHE A 76 5.33 0.60 12.51
C PHE A 76 3.82 0.52 12.30
N PHE A 77 3.08 -0.12 13.21
CA PHE A 77 1.65 -0.33 13.02
C PHE A 77 0.85 0.97 13.05
N LYS A 78 1.17 1.93 13.94
CA LYS A 78 0.49 3.24 13.97
C LYS A 78 0.63 3.96 12.63
N ASN A 79 1.85 4.02 12.09
CA ASN A 79 2.13 4.75 10.85
C ASN A 79 1.60 4.01 9.61
N ALA A 80 1.71 2.68 9.56
CA ALA A 80 1.15 1.88 8.47
C ALA A 80 -0.38 2.00 8.45
N PHE A 81 -1.03 1.92 9.61
CA PHE A 81 -2.47 2.11 9.73
C PHE A 81 -2.89 3.52 9.31
N TYR A 82 -2.18 4.56 9.78
CA TYR A 82 -2.46 5.95 9.38
C TYR A 82 -2.32 6.15 7.87
N TYR A 83 -1.26 5.62 7.26
CA TYR A 83 -1.09 5.67 5.81
C TYR A 83 -2.28 5.03 5.08
N VAL A 84 -2.61 3.77 5.40
CA VAL A 84 -3.66 3.02 4.68
C VAL A 84 -5.05 3.62 4.89
N SER A 85 -5.34 4.14 6.08
CA SER A 85 -6.62 4.82 6.36
C SER A 85 -6.82 6.10 5.57
N ASN A 86 -5.76 6.74 5.08
CA ASN A 86 -5.86 7.90 4.21
C ASN A 86 -5.87 7.53 2.72
N ILE A 87 -5.09 6.53 2.29
CA ILE A 87 -5.06 6.11 0.88
C ILE A 87 -6.24 5.22 0.47
N GLN A 88 -6.89 4.55 1.43
CA GLN A 88 -8.08 3.72 1.19
C GLN A 88 -9.05 3.78 2.38
N PRO A 89 -9.77 4.91 2.56
CA PRO A 89 -10.64 5.14 3.72
C PRO A 89 -11.82 4.14 3.82
N SER A 90 -12.26 3.59 2.68
CA SER A 90 -13.37 2.63 2.58
C SER A 90 -13.18 1.38 3.44
N LEU A 91 -11.93 0.98 3.71
CA LEU A 91 -11.61 -0.19 4.55
C LEU A 91 -11.98 0.01 6.03
N PHE A 92 -12.11 1.25 6.47
CA PHE A 92 -12.30 1.60 7.88
C PHE A 92 -13.67 2.23 8.15
N GLN A 93 -14.36 2.70 7.11
CA GLN A 93 -15.67 3.34 7.23
C GLN A 93 -16.77 2.42 6.70
N ALA A 94 -17.34 1.60 7.59
CA ALA A 94 -18.32 0.59 7.21
C ALA A 94 -19.71 1.15 6.80
N SER A 95 -19.99 2.48 6.91
CA SER A 95 -21.38 2.97 6.79
C SER A 95 -21.60 4.45 6.47
N SER A 96 -20.60 5.27 6.10
CA SER A 96 -20.84 6.70 5.85
C SER A 96 -20.64 7.08 4.37
N PRO A 97 -21.68 7.56 3.67
CA PRO A 97 -21.60 7.98 2.26
C PRO A 97 -20.91 9.34 2.06
N SER A 98 -20.34 9.94 3.11
CA SER A 98 -19.93 11.35 3.13
C SER A 98 -18.48 11.62 2.72
N ASN A 99 -17.64 10.60 2.56
CA ASN A 99 -16.26 10.79 2.08
C ASN A 99 -15.91 9.77 0.99
N ASN A 100 -16.58 9.83 -0.16
CA ASN A 100 -16.27 9.08 -1.38
C ASN A 100 -14.98 9.63 -2.04
N GLN A 101 -13.88 9.75 -1.29
CA GLN A 101 -12.58 9.97 -1.90
C GLN A 101 -12.13 8.67 -2.57
N PRO A 102 -11.76 8.70 -3.87
CA PRO A 102 -11.27 7.53 -4.55
C PRO A 102 -9.98 7.04 -3.90
N PRO A 103 -9.72 5.72 -3.89
CA PRO A 103 -8.47 5.19 -3.33
C PRO A 103 -7.26 5.75 -4.10
N LEU A 104 -6.23 6.16 -3.35
CA LEU A 104 -5.00 6.68 -3.92
C LEU A 104 -4.05 5.53 -4.27
N ILE A 105 -3.57 5.47 -5.50
CA ILE A 105 -2.75 4.35 -6.00
C ILE A 105 -1.28 4.76 -6.04
N LEU A 106 -0.41 3.98 -5.39
CA LEU A 106 1.03 4.15 -5.51
C LEU A 106 1.54 3.50 -6.81
N LEU A 107 2.20 4.29 -7.66
CA LEU A 107 2.73 3.88 -8.96
C LEU A 107 4.14 4.43 -9.18
N ASP A 108 4.89 3.79 -10.06
CA ASP A 108 6.14 4.36 -10.57
C ASP A 108 5.86 5.54 -11.50
N ASP A 109 6.73 6.53 -11.43
CA ASP A 109 6.67 7.71 -12.29
C ASP A 109 7.14 7.38 -13.71
N LEU A 110 6.19 7.35 -14.64
CA LEU A 110 6.41 7.08 -16.07
C LEU A 110 6.71 8.36 -16.87
N SER A 111 6.72 9.55 -16.25
CA SER A 111 6.92 10.84 -16.94
C SER A 111 8.24 10.90 -17.72
N ASN A 112 9.29 10.29 -17.18
CA ASN A 112 10.61 10.25 -17.81
C ASN A 112 10.68 9.38 -19.08
N ILE A 113 9.68 8.52 -19.33
CA ILE A 113 9.66 7.62 -20.51
C ILE A 113 9.09 8.35 -21.74
N TYR A 114 8.13 9.25 -21.52
CA TYR A 114 7.48 10.02 -22.57
C TYR A 114 8.06 11.44 -22.73
N GLY A 115 8.97 11.86 -21.84
CA GLY A 115 9.58 13.18 -21.84
C GLY A 115 10.55 13.47 -22.99
N ASP A 116 10.94 12.47 -23.79
CA ASP A 116 11.88 12.61 -24.92
C ASP A 116 11.18 12.55 -26.30
N VAL A 117 9.88 12.87 -26.34
CA VAL A 117 9.15 13.10 -27.60
C VAL A 117 9.03 14.60 -27.88
N GLU A 118 10.08 15.37 -27.64
CA GLU A 118 10.30 16.55 -28.46
C GLU A 118 10.78 16.06 -29.83
N ILE A 119 9.86 16.04 -30.79
CA ILE A 119 10.14 15.79 -32.20
C ILE A 119 11.10 16.91 -32.66
N ASP A 120 12.41 16.69 -32.52
CA ASP A 120 13.44 17.57 -33.07
C ASP A 120 13.36 17.48 -34.60
N ARG A 121 12.48 18.32 -35.16
CA ARG A 121 12.39 18.58 -36.60
C ARG A 121 13.61 19.40 -37.02
N SER A 122 14.83 18.87 -36.91
CA SER A 122 16.02 19.43 -37.55
C SER A 122 17.25 18.56 -37.36
N LYS A 123 17.52 17.64 -38.31
CA LYS A 123 18.72 17.67 -39.18
C LYS A 123 18.91 16.37 -39.98
N HIS A 124 19.34 16.61 -41.22
CA HIS A 124 19.67 15.70 -42.31
C HIS A 124 19.97 14.23 -42.02
N ILE A 125 19.13 13.40 -42.65
CA ILE A 125 19.38 12.01 -43.04
C ILE A 125 20.67 11.96 -43.88
N HIS A 126 21.73 11.33 -43.36
CA HIS A 126 22.47 10.26 -44.03
C HIS A 126 23.64 9.77 -43.15
N LYS A 127 23.68 8.44 -42.94
CA LYS A 127 24.82 7.62 -42.51
C LYS A 127 25.08 7.48 -40.99
N ARG A 128 24.36 6.55 -40.35
CA ARG A 128 24.97 5.26 -39.93
C ARG A 128 23.92 4.29 -39.37
N ARG A 129 23.75 3.20 -40.12
CA ARG A 129 23.21 1.92 -39.65
C ARG A 129 24.16 1.38 -38.58
N LYS A 130 23.72 1.33 -37.33
CA LYS A 130 24.09 0.28 -36.37
C LYS A 130 22.78 -0.24 -35.78
N LEU A 131 22.47 -1.47 -36.18
CA LEU A 131 21.36 -2.26 -35.67
C LEU A 131 21.55 -2.53 -34.18
N ALA A 132 20.42 -2.44 -33.46
CA ALA A 132 20.04 -3.23 -32.29
C ALA A 132 21.11 -3.41 -31.19
N ASP A 133 21.01 -2.59 -30.14
CA ASP A 133 20.91 -3.13 -28.77
C ASP A 133 20.28 -2.06 -27.85
N GLY A 134 19.03 -1.72 -28.13
CA GLY A 134 18.22 -0.83 -27.30
C GLY A 134 17.49 -1.63 -26.24
N ARG A 135 18.23 -2.36 -25.39
CA ARG A 135 17.65 -2.92 -24.17
C ARG A 135 17.39 -1.74 -23.25
N GLU A 136 16.18 -1.18 -23.33
CA GLU A 136 15.62 -0.30 -22.29
C GLU A 136 16.05 -0.88 -20.95
N LYS A 137 16.81 -0.11 -20.16
CA LYS A 137 17.28 -0.58 -18.87
C LYS A 137 16.03 -0.85 -18.03
N THR A 138 15.66 -2.13 -17.92
CA THR A 138 14.65 -2.62 -17.01
C THR A 138 14.97 -2.02 -15.64
N GLN A 139 14.11 -1.14 -15.14
CA GLN A 139 14.29 -0.49 -13.84
C GLN A 139 13.99 -1.43 -12.66
N SER A 140 13.94 -2.74 -12.95
CA SER A 140 13.71 -3.77 -11.95
C SER A 140 14.95 -3.97 -11.09
N SER A 141 14.74 -3.85 -9.77
CA SER A 141 15.73 -4.20 -8.75
C SER A 141 15.72 -5.70 -8.45
N ASP A 142 14.92 -6.51 -9.16
CA ASP A 142 14.72 -7.93 -8.87
C ASP A 142 15.96 -8.80 -9.11
N ASP A 143 16.98 -8.28 -9.80
CA ASP A 143 18.25 -8.98 -10.07
C ASP A 143 19.36 -8.66 -9.05
N GLU A 144 19.13 -7.73 -8.11
CA GLU A 144 20.06 -7.42 -7.02
C GLU A 144 19.69 -8.20 -5.75
N GLU A 145 20.47 -9.23 -5.46
CA GLU A 145 20.34 -10.07 -4.29
C GLU A 145 20.53 -9.25 -3.00
N CYS A 146 19.46 -9.13 -2.22
CA CYS A 146 19.46 -8.88 -0.77
C CYS A 146 20.25 -7.67 -0.21
N SER A 147 20.58 -6.66 -1.01
CA SER A 147 21.07 -5.39 -0.46
C SER A 147 19.88 -4.49 -0.17
N GLY A 148 19.43 -4.47 1.08
CA GLY A 148 18.33 -3.63 1.61
C GLY A 148 18.51 -2.12 1.48
N LYS A 149 19.35 -1.64 0.55
CA LYS A 149 19.44 -0.25 0.13
C LYS A 149 18.45 0.01 -1.00
N GLY A 150 17.16 -0.21 -0.71
CA GLY A 150 16.08 0.26 -1.58
C GLY A 150 16.30 1.76 -1.83
N ARG A 151 16.42 2.17 -3.09
CA ARG A 151 16.56 3.59 -3.45
C ARG A 151 15.46 4.36 -2.70
N ASN A 152 15.83 5.43 -2.00
CA ASN A 152 14.85 6.37 -1.44
C ASN A 152 14.15 7.07 -2.61
N ARG A 153 13.22 6.37 -3.26
CA ARG A 153 12.45 6.89 -4.40
C ARG A 153 11.61 8.05 -3.88
N HIS A 154 11.59 9.14 -4.64
CA HIS A 154 10.75 10.26 -4.26
C HIS A 154 9.30 9.92 -4.59
N ILE A 155 8.42 9.97 -3.59
CA ILE A 155 6.97 9.85 -3.80
C ILE A 155 6.42 11.25 -4.01
N VAL A 156 5.79 11.45 -5.17
CA VAL A 156 5.08 12.69 -5.50
C VAL A 156 3.60 12.47 -5.22
N MET A 157 2.97 13.42 -4.54
CA MET A 157 1.53 13.41 -4.28
C MET A 157 0.95 14.77 -4.65
N ASN A 158 -0.18 14.76 -5.36
CA ASN A 158 -0.86 16.00 -5.71
C ASN A 158 -1.56 16.58 -4.47
N LYS A 159 -1.17 17.80 -4.10
CA LYS A 159 -1.68 18.49 -2.89
C LYS A 159 -3.18 18.81 -2.96
N SER A 160 -3.76 18.92 -4.17
CA SER A 160 -5.21 19.11 -4.31
C SER A 160 -6.01 17.88 -3.91
N ASP A 161 -5.40 16.69 -4.01
CA ASP A 161 -6.11 15.42 -3.88
C ASP A 161 -6.08 14.92 -2.43
N LEU A 162 -5.08 15.34 -1.64
CA LEU A 162 -4.96 15.00 -0.23
C LEU A 162 -4.41 16.18 0.63
N PRO A 163 -5.27 16.82 1.45
CA PRO A 163 -4.86 17.96 2.29
C PRO A 163 -3.75 17.65 3.29
N ASN A 164 -3.72 16.44 3.85
CA ASN A 164 -2.70 15.95 4.78
C ASN A 164 -1.60 15.11 4.09
N SER A 165 -1.33 15.39 2.81
CA SER A 165 -0.33 14.66 2.00
C SER A 165 1.05 14.55 2.64
N ILE A 166 1.50 15.57 3.38
CA ILE A 166 2.79 15.57 4.08
C ILE A 166 2.79 14.50 5.17
N ASP A 167 1.78 14.52 6.06
CA ASP A 167 1.68 13.59 7.19
C ASP A 167 1.55 12.13 6.72
N VAL A 168 0.80 11.91 5.63
CA VAL A 168 0.62 10.58 5.03
C VAL A 168 1.92 10.06 4.44
N LEU A 169 2.70 10.91 3.78
CA LEU A 169 4.01 10.56 3.25
C LEU A 169 5.03 10.30 4.35
N GLU A 170 5.05 11.12 5.41
CA GLU A 170 5.90 10.90 6.58
C GLU A 170 5.56 9.61 7.30
N SER A 171 4.27 9.29 7.41
CA SER A 171 3.80 8.04 7.98
C SER A 171 4.27 6.84 7.15
N PHE A 172 4.15 6.89 5.82
CA PHE A 172 4.67 5.83 4.95
C PHE A 172 6.18 5.61 5.15
N LYS A 173 6.97 6.69 5.15
CA LYS A 173 8.43 6.62 5.36
C LYS A 173 8.78 6.05 6.72
N THR A 174 8.11 6.51 7.78
CA THR A 174 8.33 6.06 9.16
C THR A 174 7.98 4.58 9.31
N ALA A 175 6.87 4.12 8.73
CA ALA A 175 6.47 2.72 8.73
C ALA A 175 7.49 1.85 7.99
N ARG A 176 7.93 2.26 6.79
CA ARG A 176 8.95 1.53 6.02
C ARG A 176 10.26 1.40 6.82
N GLU A 177 10.75 2.49 7.38
CA GLU A 177 11.99 2.49 8.15
C GLU A 177 11.88 1.64 9.43
N SER A 178 10.69 1.59 10.04
CA SER A 178 10.40 0.72 11.17
C SER A 178 10.41 -0.75 10.76
N TRP A 179 9.83 -1.08 9.60
CA TRP A 179 9.89 -2.42 9.02
C TRP A 179 11.33 -2.85 8.75
N GLU A 180 12.14 -1.99 8.10
CA GLU A 180 13.56 -2.25 7.83
C GLU A 180 14.35 -2.49 9.13
N LEU A 181 14.09 -1.72 10.19
CA LEU A 181 14.73 -1.92 11.48
C LEU A 181 14.33 -3.27 12.12
N LEU A 182 13.05 -3.64 12.09
CA LEU A 182 12.58 -4.91 12.64
C LEU A 182 13.18 -6.13 11.92
N HIS A 183 13.51 -6.00 10.64
CA HIS A 183 14.13 -7.05 9.83
C HIS A 183 15.66 -6.91 9.71
N SER A 184 16.27 -5.95 10.41
CA SER A 184 17.71 -5.67 10.30
C SER A 184 18.59 -6.70 11.02
N LEU A 185 18.05 -7.37 12.04
CA LEU A 185 18.72 -8.40 12.83
C LEU A 185 17.78 -9.59 13.00
N GLU A 186 18.30 -10.81 12.83
CA GLU A 186 17.53 -12.06 12.93
C GLU A 186 16.80 -12.19 14.29
N ALA A 187 17.41 -11.72 15.37
CA ALA A 187 16.82 -11.76 16.70
C ALA A 187 15.59 -10.83 16.86
N LEU A 188 15.58 -9.69 16.15
CA LEU A 188 14.43 -8.77 16.13
C LEU A 188 13.33 -9.33 15.23
N GLU A 189 13.70 -9.82 14.05
CA GLU A 189 12.78 -10.39 13.07
C GLU A 189 12.03 -11.59 13.65
N LYS A 190 12.74 -12.52 14.30
CA LYS A 190 12.13 -13.69 14.95
C LYS A 190 11.09 -13.30 16.01
N GLU A 191 11.35 -12.26 16.79
CA GLU A 191 10.41 -11.79 17.81
C GLU A 191 9.19 -11.12 17.17
N PHE A 192 9.43 -10.26 16.17
CA PHE A 192 8.38 -9.57 15.44
C PHE A 192 7.44 -10.55 14.72
N ILE A 193 7.98 -11.52 13.99
CA ILE A 193 7.20 -12.58 13.31
C ILE A 193 6.37 -13.36 14.34
N ARG A 194 6.94 -13.71 15.50
CA ARG A 194 6.20 -14.43 16.55
C ARG A 194 4.98 -13.63 17.02
N ILE A 195 5.12 -12.33 17.22
CA ILE A 195 4.01 -11.46 17.63
C ILE A 195 2.97 -11.37 16.51
N CYS A 196 3.40 -11.11 15.27
CA CYS A 196 2.54 -11.03 14.09
C CYS A 196 1.72 -12.31 13.87
N MET A 197 2.32 -13.49 14.07
CA MET A 197 1.63 -14.78 14.01
C MET A 197 0.61 -14.92 15.16
N SER A 198 0.99 -14.54 16.39
CA SER A 198 0.08 -14.59 17.54
C SER A 198 -1.14 -13.69 17.35
N TRP A 199 -0.98 -12.56 16.66
CA TRP A 199 -2.06 -11.60 16.36
C TRP A 199 -2.80 -11.91 15.06
N LYS A 200 -2.37 -12.94 14.31
CA LYS A 200 -2.93 -13.32 13.01
C LYS A 200 -2.98 -12.15 12.02
N THR A 201 -1.91 -11.36 12.01
CA THR A 201 -1.81 -10.16 11.19
C THR A 201 -1.87 -10.46 9.68
N GLU A 202 -1.64 -11.70 9.26
CA GLU A 202 -1.82 -12.17 7.89
C GLU A 202 -3.26 -12.03 7.38
N MET A 203 -4.24 -11.90 8.28
CA MET A 203 -5.65 -11.69 7.94
C MET A 203 -6.02 -10.20 7.85
N TRP A 204 -5.10 -9.30 8.21
CA TRP A 204 -5.35 -7.86 8.20
C TRP A 204 -5.14 -7.29 6.81
N LEU A 205 -6.24 -7.04 6.10
CA LEU A 205 -6.22 -6.54 4.73
C LEU A 205 -5.43 -5.23 4.60
N TRP A 206 -5.64 -4.29 5.53
CA TRP A 206 -4.92 -3.01 5.53
C TRP A 206 -3.40 -3.19 5.66
N LEU A 207 -2.94 -4.13 6.47
CA LEU A 207 -1.51 -4.38 6.65
C LEU A 207 -0.90 -4.95 5.38
N ARG A 208 -1.61 -5.87 4.71
CA ARG A 208 -1.17 -6.40 3.42
C ARG A 208 -1.06 -5.30 2.36
N ILE A 209 -2.02 -4.39 2.28
CA ILE A 209 -1.96 -3.25 1.35
C ILE A 209 -0.70 -2.41 1.60
N PHE A 210 -0.41 -2.08 2.86
CA PHE A 210 0.83 -1.37 3.21
C PHE A 210 2.09 -2.13 2.76
N ILE A 211 2.17 -3.43 3.07
CA ILE A 211 3.32 -4.26 2.72
C ILE A 211 3.49 -4.32 1.20
N THR A 212 2.40 -4.45 0.44
CA THR A 212 2.43 -4.45 -1.03
C THR A 212 2.93 -3.12 -1.58
N ASP A 213 2.39 -1.99 -1.13
CA ASP A 213 2.86 -0.65 -1.52
C ASP A 213 4.35 -0.46 -1.19
N MET A 214 4.80 -0.96 -0.04
CA MET A 214 6.21 -0.92 0.36
C MET A 214 7.10 -1.77 -0.58
N ILE A 215 6.66 -2.97 -0.97
CA ILE A 215 7.39 -3.83 -1.93
C ILE A 215 7.48 -3.15 -3.31
N ILE A 216 6.38 -2.52 -3.76
CA ILE A 216 6.36 -1.71 -5.00
C ILE A 216 7.35 -0.56 -4.90
N TYR A 217 7.32 0.20 -3.80
CA TYR A 217 8.23 1.30 -3.54
C TYR A 217 9.71 0.85 -3.56
N GLN A 218 10.00 -0.34 -3.04
CA GLN A 218 11.34 -0.93 -3.07
C GLN A 218 11.77 -1.38 -4.48
N GLY A 219 10.85 -1.47 -5.45
CA GLY A 219 11.10 -1.94 -6.80
C GLY A 219 11.21 -3.45 -6.93
N GLN A 220 10.63 -4.19 -5.97
CA GLN A 220 10.62 -5.66 -5.98
C GLN A 220 9.37 -6.18 -6.70
N TYR A 221 9.29 -5.92 -8.01
CA TYR A 221 8.05 -6.03 -8.79
C TYR A 221 7.50 -7.45 -8.88
N ARG A 222 8.36 -8.47 -9.01
CA ARG A 222 7.90 -9.88 -8.99
C ARG A 222 7.23 -10.24 -7.67
N LYS A 223 7.76 -9.77 -6.54
CA LYS A 223 7.15 -10.00 -5.22
C LYS A 223 5.86 -9.20 -5.06
N ALA A 224 5.81 -7.97 -5.57
CA ALA A 224 4.62 -7.15 -5.56
C ALA A 224 3.47 -7.82 -6.32
N ILE A 225 3.72 -8.36 -7.52
CA ILE A 225 2.71 -9.09 -8.31
C ILE A 225 2.15 -10.28 -7.54
N ASN A 226 3.01 -11.09 -6.90
CA ASN A 226 2.54 -12.22 -6.08
C ASN A 226 1.71 -11.74 -4.87
N SER A 227 2.10 -10.64 -4.23
CA SER A 227 1.38 -10.03 -3.11
C SER A 227 0.00 -9.50 -3.54
N LEU A 228 -0.08 -8.85 -4.70
CA LEU A 228 -1.32 -8.33 -5.30
C LEU A 228 -2.31 -9.45 -5.64
N HIS A 229 -1.84 -10.58 -6.17
CA HIS A 229 -2.69 -11.75 -6.39
C HIS A 229 -3.29 -12.29 -5.08
N GLN A 230 -2.50 -12.36 -4.00
CA GLN A 230 -3.00 -12.81 -2.70
C GLN A 230 -3.99 -11.82 -2.08
N LEU A 231 -3.78 -10.52 -2.28
CA LEU A 231 -4.71 -9.48 -1.87
C LEU A 231 -6.08 -9.64 -2.53
N ALA A 232 -6.11 -9.90 -3.84
CA ALA A 232 -7.35 -10.08 -4.60
C ALA A 232 -8.18 -11.27 -4.05
N VAL A 233 -7.52 -12.38 -3.69
CA VAL A 233 -8.18 -13.55 -3.09
C VAL A 233 -8.83 -13.20 -1.75
N LEU A 234 -8.15 -12.43 -0.91
CA LEU A 234 -8.65 -12.04 0.41
C LEU A 234 -9.79 -11.02 0.32
N GLN A 235 -9.70 -10.07 -0.59
CA GLN A 235 -10.76 -9.09 -0.85
C GLN A 235 -12.03 -9.78 -1.35
N GLY A 236 -11.90 -10.76 -2.27
CA GLY A 236 -13.02 -11.56 -2.77
C GLY A 236 -13.71 -12.41 -1.69
N ALA A 237 -12.98 -12.84 -0.65
CA ALA A 237 -13.54 -13.59 0.47
C ALA A 237 -14.27 -12.70 1.51
N GLN A 238 -13.99 -11.39 1.55
CA GLN A 238 -14.48 -10.47 2.57
C GLN A 238 -15.63 -9.55 2.10
N GLN A 239 -16.02 -9.54 0.82
CA GLN A 239 -16.97 -8.55 0.28
C GLN A 239 -18.31 -9.15 -0.23
N HIS A 240 -19.42 -8.58 0.28
CA HIS A 240 -20.81 -8.79 -0.16
C HIS A 240 -21.43 -7.52 -0.82
N ALA A 241 -20.66 -6.48 -1.14
CA ALA A 241 -21.17 -5.20 -1.67
C ALA A 241 -20.63 -4.88 -3.08
N LEU A 242 -21.49 -5.04 -4.09
CA LEU A 242 -21.17 -5.02 -5.53
C LEU A 242 -20.58 -3.71 -6.10
N SER A 243 -20.70 -2.56 -5.42
CA SER A 243 -20.31 -1.25 -5.99
C SER A 243 -18.93 -0.75 -5.55
N GLN A 244 -18.42 -1.16 -4.39
CA GLN A 244 -17.10 -0.74 -3.90
C GLN A 244 -16.01 -1.76 -4.25
N ALA A 245 -16.40 -3.02 -4.48
CA ALA A 245 -15.52 -4.08 -4.97
C ALA A 245 -14.81 -3.72 -6.29
N THR A 246 -15.40 -2.83 -7.10
CA THR A 246 -14.87 -2.45 -8.41
C THR A 246 -13.65 -1.53 -8.30
N LEU A 247 -13.63 -0.57 -7.38
CA LEU A 247 -12.51 0.40 -7.25
C LEU A 247 -11.28 -0.24 -6.60
N ASP A 248 -11.48 -1.08 -5.59
CA ASP A 248 -10.39 -1.81 -4.93
C ASP A 248 -9.72 -2.81 -5.89
N GLN A 249 -10.53 -3.49 -6.71
CA GLN A 249 -10.04 -4.38 -7.76
C GLN A 249 -9.29 -3.60 -8.86
N GLN A 250 -9.78 -2.42 -9.24
CA GLN A 250 -9.08 -1.54 -10.18
C GLN A 250 -7.71 -1.12 -9.66
N ARG A 251 -7.58 -0.78 -8.38
CA ARG A 251 -6.28 -0.46 -7.76
C ARG A 251 -5.28 -1.59 -7.98
N ALA A 252 -5.66 -2.82 -7.61
CA ALA A 252 -4.76 -3.97 -7.71
C ALA A 252 -4.33 -4.21 -9.16
N LEU A 253 -5.27 -4.16 -10.11
CA LEU A 253 -4.97 -4.33 -11.54
C LEU A 253 -4.04 -3.24 -12.10
N ILE A 254 -4.24 -1.97 -11.70
CA ILE A 254 -3.38 -0.86 -12.12
C ILE A 254 -1.96 -1.03 -11.56
N GLN A 255 -1.82 -1.41 -10.28
CA GLN A 255 -0.51 -1.69 -9.69
C GLN A 255 0.18 -2.90 -10.34
N MET A 256 -0.58 -3.96 -10.67
CA MET A 256 -0.05 -5.11 -11.40
C MET A 256 0.43 -4.72 -12.80
N ALA A 257 -0.33 -3.91 -13.54
CA ALA A 257 0.06 -3.40 -14.85
C ALA A 257 1.38 -2.61 -14.76
N ALA A 258 1.50 -1.70 -13.78
CA ALA A 258 2.73 -0.95 -13.56
C ALA A 258 3.92 -1.85 -13.20
N CYS A 259 3.73 -2.88 -12.38
CA CYS A 259 4.79 -3.85 -12.06
C CYS A 259 5.24 -4.65 -13.29
N HIS A 260 4.29 -5.17 -14.09
CA HIS A 260 4.61 -5.86 -15.34
C HIS A 260 5.35 -4.94 -16.33
N PHE A 261 4.94 -3.68 -16.40
CA PHE A 261 5.60 -2.69 -17.25
C PHE A 261 7.04 -2.46 -16.82
N ALA A 262 7.29 -2.28 -15.52
CA ALA A 262 8.64 -2.10 -14.98
C ALA A 262 9.56 -3.32 -15.21
N LEU A 263 8.98 -4.51 -15.37
CA LEU A 263 9.67 -5.75 -15.73
C LEU A 263 9.92 -5.91 -17.24
N GLY A 264 9.37 -5.03 -18.09
CA GLY A 264 9.39 -5.16 -19.55
C GLY A 264 8.41 -6.20 -20.09
N GLU A 265 7.47 -6.68 -19.27
CA GLU A 265 6.46 -7.67 -19.63
C GLU A 265 5.25 -6.98 -20.27
N TYR A 266 5.46 -6.37 -21.44
CA TYR A 266 4.47 -5.50 -22.10
C TYR A 266 3.17 -6.21 -22.47
N ARG A 267 3.22 -7.50 -22.81
CA ARG A 267 2.02 -8.30 -23.06
C ARG A 267 1.12 -8.35 -21.82
N MET A 268 1.70 -8.73 -20.68
CA MET A 268 0.98 -8.81 -19.41
C MET A 268 0.50 -7.43 -18.95
N THR A 269 1.29 -6.39 -19.21
CA THR A 269 0.89 -5.00 -18.97
C THR A 269 -0.39 -4.67 -19.73
N CYS A 270 -0.42 -4.89 -21.05
CA CYS A 270 -1.58 -4.63 -21.89
C CYS A 270 -2.80 -5.44 -21.42
N ASP A 271 -2.61 -6.73 -21.11
CA ASP A 271 -3.69 -7.59 -20.61
C ASP A 271 -4.33 -6.99 -19.34
N LYS A 272 -3.52 -6.53 -18.37
CA LYS A 272 -4.02 -5.90 -17.14
C LYS A 272 -4.68 -4.54 -17.37
N VAL A 273 -4.15 -3.72 -18.28
CA VAL A 273 -4.77 -2.44 -18.64
C VAL A 273 -6.14 -2.66 -19.31
N LEU A 274 -6.26 -3.66 -20.18
CA LEU A 274 -7.52 -4.02 -20.80
C LEU A 274 -8.54 -4.51 -19.76
N ASP A 275 -8.11 -5.32 -18.78
CA ASP A 275 -8.96 -5.73 -17.64
C ASP A 275 -9.53 -4.49 -16.91
N VAL A 276 -8.71 -3.46 -16.67
CA VAL A 276 -9.17 -2.19 -16.06
C VAL A 276 -10.15 -1.46 -16.97
N MET A 277 -9.82 -1.30 -18.26
CA MET A 277 -10.68 -0.58 -19.21
C MET A 277 -12.08 -1.20 -19.34
N CYS A 278 -12.17 -2.54 -19.32
CA CYS A 278 -13.45 -3.26 -19.31
C CYS A 278 -14.33 -2.91 -18.11
N THR A 279 -13.75 -2.44 -17.00
CA THR A 279 -14.50 -2.00 -15.81
C THR A 279 -14.86 -0.52 -15.82
N VAL A 280 -14.12 0.31 -16.56
CA VAL A 280 -14.28 1.78 -16.59
C VAL A 280 -15.17 2.23 -17.76
N VAL A 281 -15.16 1.50 -18.88
CA VAL A 281 -16.04 1.79 -20.02
C VAL A 281 -17.43 1.23 -19.69
N PRO A 282 -18.47 2.08 -19.52
CA PRO A 282 -19.83 1.57 -19.44
C PRO A 282 -20.10 0.83 -20.74
N CYS A 283 -20.47 -0.45 -20.64
CA CYS A 283 -21.07 -1.13 -21.78
C CYS A 283 -22.21 -0.23 -22.26
N LEU A 284 -22.16 0.22 -23.51
CA LEU A 284 -23.30 0.84 -24.19
C LEU A 284 -24.44 -0.17 -24.06
N GLN A 285 -25.30 0.01 -23.04
CA GLN A 285 -26.58 -0.65 -23.03
C GLN A 285 -27.25 -0.18 -24.31
N GLU A 286 -27.43 -1.10 -25.26
CA GLU A 286 -28.30 -0.85 -26.40
C GLU A 286 -29.62 -0.34 -25.84
N THR A 287 -29.83 0.97 -25.98
CA THR A 287 -31.07 1.63 -25.65
C THR A 287 -32.18 0.89 -26.36
N GLY A 288 -33.18 0.51 -25.57
CA GLY A 288 -34.19 -0.47 -25.92
C GLY A 288 -34.78 -0.26 -27.31
N LYS A 289 -35.09 -1.39 -27.94
CA LYS A 289 -36.02 -1.45 -29.06
C LYS A 289 -37.28 -0.68 -28.67
N SER A 290 -37.44 0.47 -29.31
CA SER A 290 -38.60 1.33 -29.24
C SER A 290 -39.87 0.52 -29.48
N GLN A 291 -40.89 0.84 -28.69
CA GLN A 291 -42.25 0.33 -28.74
C GLN A 291 -42.75 0.04 -30.16
N GLU A 292 -43.13 -1.20 -30.43
CA GLU A 292 -44.10 -1.48 -31.49
C GLU A 292 -45.49 -1.27 -30.87
N GLU A 293 -46.12 -0.15 -31.22
CA GLU A 293 -47.50 0.16 -30.85
C GLU A 293 -48.45 -0.96 -31.34
N ILE A 294 -49.18 -1.56 -30.42
CA ILE A 294 -50.32 -2.44 -30.74
C ILE A 294 -51.45 -1.54 -31.29
N PRO A 295 -51.90 -1.69 -32.54
CA PRO A 295 -53.00 -0.89 -33.05
C PRO A 295 -54.33 -1.34 -32.43
N LYS A 296 -55.01 -0.37 -31.80
CA LYS A 296 -56.34 -0.48 -31.19
C LYS A 296 -57.36 -1.14 -32.14
N ALA A 297 -57.88 -2.29 -31.76
CA ALA A 297 -59.00 -2.95 -32.44
C ALA A 297 -60.28 -2.09 -32.30
N LYS A 298 -60.89 -1.73 -33.43
CA LYS A 298 -62.17 -1.02 -33.51
C LYS A 298 -63.31 -1.91 -32.99
N SER A 299 -64.10 -1.39 -32.04
CA SER A 299 -65.34 -2.01 -31.59
C SER A 299 -66.40 -1.96 -32.70
N LYS A 300 -66.93 -3.11 -33.10
CA LYS A 300 -68.11 -3.21 -33.98
C LYS A 300 -69.37 -2.91 -33.17
N PHE A 301 -70.16 -1.93 -33.60
CA PHE A 301 -71.59 -1.84 -33.28
C PHE A 301 -72.43 -2.31 -34.48
N ARG A 302 -73.48 -3.05 -34.14
CA ARG A 302 -74.54 -3.70 -34.93
C ARG A 302 -75.06 -2.92 -36.16
N ARG A 303 -75.36 -3.68 -37.22
CA ARG A 303 -76.71 -3.81 -37.77
C ARG A 303 -77.00 -5.30 -37.99
#